data_AF-A0A8B7N0T9-F1
#
_entry.id   AF-A0A8B7N0T9-F1
#
_cell.length_a   1.000
_cell.length_b   1.000
_cell.length_c   1.000
_cell.angle_alpha   90.00
_cell.angle_beta   90.00
_cell.angle_gamma   90.00
#
_symmetry.space_group_name_H-M   'P 1'
#
loop_
_entity.id
_entity.type
_entity.pdbx_description
1 polymer ?
#
loop_
_entity_poly.entity_id
_entity_poly.type
_entity_poly.pdbx_seq_one_letter_code
_entity_poly.pdbx_strand_id
1 'polypeptide(L)'
;MLKLPLKVSSGHTAHDLDAATQRRVSRHRPGDFQDVVMLQPGGWVMLRRYLKLHQKISSFQFRADDVVVMTFPKCGTTWCQEIVWNMRNNPNLDNPDADHALFIRSPFLEVDMLTRGSPTTDLTAPRRQAFFKGIEIYSVVPDFENGFMIEVLIHDESFHIYCIT
;
A
#
# COMPACT_ATOMS: atom_id res chain seq x y z
N MET A 1 15.20 -0.72 -19.50
CA MET A 1 15.28 -0.78 -18.03
C MET A 1 15.56 0.64 -17.53
N LEU A 2 14.88 1.14 -16.50
CA LEU A 2 15.16 2.47 -15.95
C LEU A 2 16.57 2.45 -15.32
N LYS A 3 17.38 3.50 -15.56
CA LYS A 3 18.72 3.62 -14.97
C LYS A 3 18.61 4.09 -13.52
N LEU A 4 19.39 3.48 -12.64
CA LEU A 4 19.55 3.88 -11.24
C LEU A 4 20.93 4.51 -11.03
N PRO A 5 21.09 5.45 -10.07
CA PRO A 5 20.08 5.92 -9.13
C PRO A 5 18.99 6.80 -9.77
N LEU A 6 17.75 6.72 -9.27
CA LEU A 6 16.62 7.49 -9.76
C LEU A 6 15.93 8.25 -8.62
N LYS A 7 15.81 9.57 -8.75
CA LYS A 7 15.02 10.37 -7.80
C LYS A 7 13.52 10.15 -8.05
N VAL A 8 12.80 9.69 -7.04
CA VAL A 8 11.35 9.51 -7.08
C VAL A 8 10.63 10.73 -6.51
N SER A 9 9.33 10.83 -6.78
CA SER A 9 8.50 11.99 -6.42
C SER A 9 8.29 12.16 -4.91
N SER A 10 8.48 11.11 -4.12
CA SER A 10 8.49 11.18 -2.65
C SER A 10 9.75 11.84 -2.09
N GLY A 11 10.66 12.36 -2.94
CA GLY A 11 11.93 12.95 -2.54
C GLY A 11 13.06 11.94 -2.32
N HIS A 12 12.74 10.64 -2.26
CA HIS A 12 13.71 9.56 -2.11
C HIS A 12 14.52 9.31 -3.39
N THR A 13 15.64 8.63 -3.25
CA THR A 13 16.47 8.13 -4.35
C THR A 13 16.43 6.61 -4.34
N ALA A 14 16.06 6.01 -5.48
CA ALA A 14 16.08 4.58 -5.69
C ALA A 14 17.47 4.11 -6.11
N HIS A 15 17.94 3.03 -5.51
CA HIS A 15 19.22 2.39 -5.75
C HIS A 15 19.03 0.89 -5.98
N ASP A 16 19.95 0.28 -6.72
CA ASP A 16 20.04 -1.17 -6.76
C ASP A 16 20.46 -1.72 -5.39
N LEU A 17 20.01 -2.93 -5.07
CA LEU A 17 20.41 -3.62 -3.86
C LEU A 17 21.86 -4.11 -3.99
N ASP A 18 22.58 -4.11 -2.87
CA ASP A 18 23.85 -4.82 -2.79
C ASP A 18 23.65 -6.35 -2.97
N ALA A 19 24.73 -7.05 -3.31
CA ALA A 19 24.67 -8.48 -3.60
C ALA A 19 24.22 -9.34 -2.40
N ALA A 20 24.51 -8.93 -1.17
CA ALA A 20 24.12 -9.67 0.02
C ALA A 20 22.61 -9.51 0.29
N THR A 21 22.08 -8.29 0.17
CA THR A 21 20.66 -7.99 0.33
C THR A 21 19.84 -8.64 -0.78
N GLN A 22 20.31 -8.62 -2.04
CA GLN A 22 19.63 -9.29 -3.14
C GLN A 22 19.53 -10.81 -2.91
N ARG A 23 20.57 -11.45 -2.35
CA ARG A 23 20.52 -12.87 -1.97
C ARG A 23 19.52 -13.16 -0.86
N ARG A 24 19.36 -12.25 0.10
CA ARG A 24 18.34 -12.37 1.15
C ARG A 24 16.94 -12.28 0.55
N VAL A 25 16.71 -11.33 -0.36
CA VAL A 25 15.42 -11.16 -1.04
C VAL A 25 15.08 -12.40 -1.87
N SER A 26 16.00 -12.92 -2.67
CA SER A 26 15.73 -14.09 -3.52
C SER A 26 15.43 -15.36 -2.73
N ARG A 27 15.94 -15.48 -1.50
CA ARG A 27 15.62 -16.61 -0.60
C ARG A 27 14.18 -16.59 -0.10
N HIS A 28 13.64 -15.40 0.18
CA HIS A 28 12.34 -15.26 0.87
C HIS A 28 11.21 -14.82 -0.06
N ARG A 29 11.52 -14.21 -1.21
CA ARG A 29 10.52 -13.73 -2.16
C ARG A 29 10.48 -14.62 -3.40
N PRO A 30 9.30 -15.16 -3.78
CA PRO A 30 9.17 -15.97 -4.96
C PRO A 30 9.05 -15.12 -6.24
N GLY A 31 9.68 -15.58 -7.33
CA GLY A 31 9.46 -15.07 -8.68
C GLY A 31 9.68 -13.56 -8.84
N ASP A 32 8.69 -12.88 -9.42
CA ASP A 32 8.78 -11.46 -9.76
C ASP A 32 8.86 -10.51 -8.57
N PHE A 33 8.49 -10.98 -7.37
CA PHE A 33 8.62 -10.18 -6.15
C PHE A 33 10.09 -10.04 -5.71
N GLN A 34 11.04 -10.67 -6.44
CA GLN A 34 12.48 -10.50 -6.24
C GLN A 34 13.03 -9.23 -6.91
N ASP A 35 12.33 -8.66 -7.91
CA ASP A 35 12.77 -7.44 -8.59
C ASP A 35 12.42 -6.21 -7.74
N VAL A 36 13.35 -5.86 -6.86
CA VAL A 36 13.20 -4.77 -5.90
C VAL A 36 14.32 -3.75 -6.04
N VAL A 37 14.08 -2.57 -5.46
CA VAL A 37 14.99 -1.44 -5.36
C VAL A 37 14.97 -0.90 -3.94
N MET A 38 16.06 -0.28 -3.53
CA MET A 38 16.22 0.34 -2.22
C MET A 38 15.96 1.84 -2.32
N LEU A 39 15.05 2.39 -1.54
CA LEU A 39 14.83 3.84 -1.44
C LEU A 39 15.65 4.41 -0.28
N GLN A 40 16.31 5.53 -0.55
CA GLN A 40 17.10 6.31 0.41
C GLN A 40 16.60 7.76 0.47
N PRO A 41 16.64 8.42 1.64
CA PRO A 41 17.06 7.89 2.95
C PRO A 41 16.03 6.88 3.52
N GLY A 42 16.41 6.07 4.51
CA GLY A 42 15.46 5.22 5.26
C GLY A 42 15.50 3.72 4.95
N GLY A 43 16.16 3.31 3.85
CA GLY A 43 16.40 1.89 3.59
C GLY A 43 15.13 1.08 3.31
N TRP A 44 14.22 1.64 2.50
CA TRP A 44 12.95 0.98 2.18
C TRP A 44 13.08 0.10 0.94
N VAL A 45 12.57 -1.13 1.01
CA VAL A 45 12.61 -2.06 -0.12
C VAL A 45 11.29 -2.02 -0.87
N MET A 46 11.34 -1.56 -2.12
CA MET A 46 10.19 -1.44 -3.00
C MET A 46 10.31 -2.33 -4.23
N LEU A 47 9.20 -2.78 -4.79
CA LEU A 47 9.21 -3.42 -6.11
C LEU A 47 9.72 -2.42 -7.15
N ARG A 48 10.59 -2.85 -8.06
CA ARG A 48 11.14 -1.97 -9.11
C ARG A 48 10.04 -1.32 -9.96
N ARG A 49 8.88 -1.97 -10.06
CA ARG A 49 7.70 -1.44 -10.75
C ARG A 49 7.18 -0.12 -10.17
N TYR A 50 7.41 0.14 -8.88
CA TYR A 50 7.12 1.43 -8.23
C TYR A 50 7.74 2.61 -8.99
N LEU A 51 8.93 2.42 -9.58
CA LEU A 51 9.62 3.48 -10.32
C LEU A 51 8.88 3.96 -11.58
N LYS A 52 7.89 3.21 -12.06
CA LYS A 52 7.01 3.66 -13.16
C LYS A 52 5.74 4.35 -12.65
N LEU A 53 5.39 4.13 -11.38
CA LEU A 53 4.10 4.51 -10.79
C LEU A 53 4.24 5.62 -9.75
N HIS A 54 5.47 5.93 -9.28
CA HIS A 54 5.69 6.87 -8.19
C HIS A 54 5.05 8.25 -8.44
N GLN A 55 5.10 8.77 -9.67
CA GLN A 55 4.48 10.06 -10.02
C GLN A 55 2.96 9.99 -9.93
N LYS A 56 2.37 8.90 -10.43
CA LYS A 56 0.92 8.65 -10.39
C LYS A 56 0.42 8.56 -8.94
N ILE A 57 1.20 7.92 -8.06
CA ILE A 57 0.85 7.80 -6.64
C ILE A 57 1.05 9.12 -5.90
N SER A 58 2.15 9.85 -6.15
CA SER A 58 2.40 11.12 -5.45
C SER A 58 1.49 12.26 -5.89
N SER A 59 0.98 12.23 -7.12
CA SER A 59 0.00 13.20 -7.62
C SER A 59 -1.44 12.83 -7.24
N PHE A 60 -1.63 11.66 -6.60
CA PHE A 60 -2.94 11.24 -6.16
C PHE A 60 -3.45 12.18 -5.07
N GLN A 61 -4.63 12.73 -5.26
CA GLN A 61 -5.29 13.61 -4.29
C GLN A 61 -6.44 12.85 -3.64
N PHE A 62 -6.39 12.74 -2.31
CA PHE A 62 -7.50 12.27 -1.52
C PHE A 62 -8.62 13.31 -1.51
N ARG A 63 -9.86 12.84 -1.50
CA ARG A 63 -11.05 13.66 -1.27
C ARG A 63 -11.32 13.75 0.23
N ALA A 64 -12.05 14.78 0.64
CA ALA A 64 -12.41 14.99 2.03
C ALA A 64 -13.18 13.79 2.62
N ASP A 65 -13.97 13.09 1.80
CA ASP A 65 -14.75 11.92 2.20
C ASP A 65 -14.00 10.58 2.00
N ASP A 66 -12.73 10.62 1.61
CA ASP A 66 -11.89 9.42 1.51
C ASP A 66 -11.53 8.86 2.90
N VAL A 67 -11.50 7.53 3.01
CA VAL A 67 -11.11 6.76 4.18
C VAL A 67 -9.95 5.85 3.78
N VAL A 68 -8.80 6.03 4.42
CA VAL A 68 -7.60 5.26 4.08
C VAL A 68 -7.28 4.30 5.21
N VAL A 69 -7.14 3.02 4.87
CA VAL A 69 -6.65 1.98 5.77
C VAL A 69 -5.19 1.71 5.43
N MET A 70 -4.28 2.29 6.21
CA MET A 70 -2.84 2.12 6.05
C MET A 70 -2.29 1.14 7.08
N THR A 71 -1.58 0.14 6.59
CA THR A 71 -1.25 -1.04 7.40
C THR A 71 0.03 -1.70 6.92
N PHE A 72 0.80 -2.28 7.84
CA PHE A 72 1.81 -3.26 7.48
C PHE A 72 1.14 -4.52 6.88
N PRO A 73 1.73 -5.22 5.89
CA PRO A 73 1.05 -6.38 5.29
C PRO A 73 0.83 -7.48 6.33
N LYS A 74 -0.34 -8.16 6.23
CA LYS A 74 -0.76 -9.30 7.07
C LYS A 74 -1.11 -8.98 8.52
N CYS A 75 -1.40 -7.72 8.82
CA CYS A 75 -1.63 -7.23 10.17
C CYS A 75 -3.13 -7.11 10.57
N GLY A 76 -4.04 -7.75 9.81
CA GLY A 76 -5.50 -7.64 10.03
C GLY A 76 -6.22 -6.66 9.09
N THR A 77 -5.54 -6.21 8.03
CA THR A 77 -6.04 -5.21 7.06
C THR A 77 -7.42 -5.56 6.48
N THR A 78 -7.67 -6.84 6.22
CA THR A 78 -8.94 -7.33 5.65
C THR A 78 -10.10 -7.07 6.61
N TRP A 79 -9.94 -7.44 7.89
CA TRP A 79 -10.97 -7.21 8.89
C TRP A 79 -11.20 -5.73 9.15
N CYS A 80 -10.14 -4.93 9.20
CA CYS A 80 -10.28 -3.47 9.34
C CYS A 80 -11.08 -2.88 8.17
N GLN A 81 -10.78 -3.28 6.93
CA GLN A 81 -11.54 -2.80 5.77
C GLN A 81 -13.01 -3.22 5.82
N GLU A 82 -13.31 -4.46 6.21
CA GLU A 82 -14.71 -4.91 6.34
C GLU A 82 -15.47 -4.11 7.41
N ILE A 83 -14.85 -3.91 8.58
CA ILE A 83 -15.46 -3.17 9.69
C ILE A 83 -15.73 -1.74 9.26
N VAL A 84 -14.72 -1.02 8.77
CA VAL A 84 -14.88 0.40 8.42
C VAL A 84 -15.81 0.59 7.22
N TRP A 85 -15.77 -0.32 6.23
CA TRP A 85 -16.70 -0.26 5.10
C TRP A 85 -18.15 -0.45 5.55
N ASN A 86 -18.44 -1.42 6.43
CA ASN A 86 -19.80 -1.64 6.92
C ASN A 86 -20.28 -0.50 7.83
N MET A 87 -19.44 0.02 8.73
CA MET A 87 -19.81 1.16 9.57
C MET A 87 -20.26 2.37 8.74
N ARG A 88 -19.59 2.61 7.60
CA ARG A 88 -19.90 3.76 6.74
C ARG A 88 -21.04 3.51 5.76
N ASN A 89 -21.06 2.36 5.09
CA ASN A 89 -21.93 2.12 3.94
C ASN A 89 -23.05 1.10 4.22
N ASN A 90 -23.00 0.40 5.34
CA ASN A 90 -23.92 -0.68 5.68
C ASN A 90 -24.26 -0.73 7.18
N PRO A 91 -24.73 0.38 7.78
CA PRO A 91 -24.95 0.45 9.23
C PRO A 91 -26.05 -0.51 9.73
N ASN A 92 -27.00 -0.89 8.86
CA ASN A 92 -28.09 -1.81 9.18
C ASN A 92 -27.84 -3.25 8.69
N LEU A 93 -26.66 -3.52 8.10
CA LEU A 93 -26.30 -4.83 7.56
C LEU A 93 -27.22 -5.36 6.45
N ASP A 94 -27.84 -4.47 5.67
CA ASP A 94 -28.82 -4.76 4.61
C ASP A 94 -28.40 -4.26 3.22
N ASN A 95 -27.23 -3.63 3.08
CA ASN A 95 -26.71 -3.15 1.82
C ASN A 95 -26.23 -4.33 0.94
N PRO A 96 -26.84 -4.56 -0.24
CA PRO A 96 -26.48 -5.68 -1.13
C PRO A 96 -25.05 -5.58 -1.67
N ASP A 97 -24.45 -4.38 -1.69
CA ASP A 97 -23.06 -4.22 -2.10
C ASP A 97 -22.08 -4.92 -1.16
N ALA A 98 -22.48 -5.21 0.09
CA ALA A 98 -21.65 -5.91 1.08
C ALA A 98 -21.22 -7.32 0.59
N ASP A 99 -22.04 -7.96 -0.25
CA ASP A 99 -21.75 -9.27 -0.84
C ASP A 99 -20.69 -9.19 -1.96
N HIS A 100 -20.38 -7.99 -2.47
CA HIS A 100 -19.29 -7.82 -3.40
C HIS A 100 -17.94 -8.09 -2.74
N ALA A 101 -17.05 -8.70 -3.52
CA ALA A 101 -15.69 -9.00 -3.07
C ALA A 101 -14.98 -7.73 -2.59
N LEU A 102 -14.24 -7.83 -1.48
CA LEU A 102 -13.63 -6.68 -0.82
C LEU A 102 -12.74 -5.83 -1.74
N PHE A 103 -12.01 -6.45 -2.68
CA PHE A 103 -11.17 -5.72 -3.64
C PHE A 103 -11.98 -4.82 -4.60
N ILE A 104 -13.28 -5.10 -4.77
CA ILE A 104 -14.22 -4.27 -5.54
C ILE A 104 -14.73 -3.14 -4.68
N ARG A 105 -14.90 -3.33 -3.36
CA ARG A 105 -15.40 -2.34 -2.40
C ARG A 105 -14.34 -1.38 -1.86
N SER A 106 -13.09 -1.87 -1.81
CA SER A 106 -11.92 -1.23 -1.21
C SER A 106 -10.73 -1.39 -2.16
N PRO A 107 -10.57 -0.48 -3.13
CA PRO A 107 -9.46 -0.52 -4.08
C PRO A 107 -8.09 -0.36 -3.39
N PHE A 108 -7.09 -1.05 -3.95
CA PHE A 108 -5.72 -1.03 -3.45
C PHE A 108 -4.90 -0.05 -4.29
N LEU A 109 -4.37 1.00 -3.68
CA LEU A 109 -3.65 2.06 -4.43
C LEU A 109 -2.41 1.52 -5.14
N GLU A 110 -1.74 0.53 -4.53
CA GLU A 110 -0.48 -0.05 -5.04
C GLU A 110 -0.69 -1.31 -5.90
N VAL A 111 -1.92 -1.71 -6.23
CA VAL A 111 -2.18 -2.99 -6.93
C VAL A 111 -1.47 -3.07 -8.28
N ASP A 112 -1.31 -1.93 -8.97
CA ASP A 112 -0.61 -1.82 -10.23
C ASP A 112 0.90 -2.18 -10.11
N MET A 113 1.46 -2.18 -8.89
CA MET A 113 2.82 -2.67 -8.62
C MET A 113 2.91 -4.19 -8.59
N LEU A 114 1.82 -4.87 -8.22
CA LEU A 114 1.75 -6.32 -8.03
C LEU A 114 1.35 -7.06 -9.31
N THR A 115 0.76 -6.36 -10.28
CA THR A 115 0.26 -6.96 -11.52
C THR A 115 1.24 -6.77 -12.68
N ARG A 116 1.33 -7.77 -13.57
CA ARG A 116 2.22 -7.74 -14.74
C ARG A 116 1.67 -6.89 -15.91
N GLY A 117 0.43 -6.41 -15.84
CA GLY A 117 -0.30 -5.72 -16.92
C GLY A 117 -0.20 -4.19 -16.91
N SER A 118 -0.87 -3.53 -17.86
CA SER A 118 -1.05 -2.08 -17.82
C SER A 118 -1.68 -1.65 -16.49
N PRO A 119 -1.38 -0.43 -15.99
CA PRO A 119 -2.03 0.10 -14.79
C PRO A 119 -3.56 -0.02 -14.96
N THR A 120 -4.21 -0.80 -14.10
CA THR A 120 -5.65 -1.06 -14.17
C THR A 120 -6.43 -0.03 -13.36
N THR A 121 -5.77 0.58 -12.38
CA THR A 121 -6.42 1.47 -11.43
C THR A 121 -6.52 2.88 -12.02
N ASP A 122 -7.69 3.28 -12.50
CA ASP A 122 -7.93 4.69 -12.86
C ASP A 122 -8.06 5.52 -11.57
N LEU A 123 -7.07 6.37 -11.30
CA LEU A 123 -7.13 7.26 -10.15
C LEU A 123 -7.93 8.55 -10.40
N THR A 124 -8.33 8.78 -11.66
CA THR A 124 -9.03 9.99 -12.12
C THR A 124 -10.52 9.78 -12.34
N ALA A 125 -10.98 8.53 -12.45
CA ALA A 125 -12.40 8.19 -12.58
C ALA A 125 -13.25 8.78 -11.43
N PRO A 126 -14.54 9.10 -11.67
CA PRO A 126 -15.50 9.39 -10.61
C PRO A 126 -15.64 8.14 -9.73
N ARG A 127 -14.88 8.10 -8.63
CA ARG A 127 -14.89 6.94 -7.74
C ARG A 127 -16.15 6.97 -6.89
N ARG A 128 -16.89 5.87 -6.91
CA ARG A 128 -17.96 5.60 -5.93
C ARG A 128 -17.43 5.28 -4.54
N GLN A 129 -16.13 5.02 -4.42
CA GLN A 129 -15.53 4.46 -3.22
C GLN A 129 -14.37 5.30 -2.76
N ALA A 130 -14.42 5.52 -1.46
CA ALA A 130 -13.47 6.33 -0.72
C ALA A 130 -12.47 5.46 0.06
N PHE A 131 -12.53 4.13 -0.05
CA PHE A 131 -11.74 3.20 0.74
C PHE A 131 -10.45 2.81 0.04
N PHE A 132 -9.31 3.17 0.62
CA PHE A 132 -8.01 2.79 0.09
C PHE A 132 -7.28 1.84 1.02
N LYS A 133 -6.71 0.79 0.44
CA LYS A 133 -5.62 0.05 1.09
C LYS A 133 -4.28 0.66 0.67
N GLY A 134 -3.51 1.09 1.67
CA GLY A 134 -2.07 1.35 1.55
C GLY A 134 -1.27 0.31 2.33
N ILE A 135 -0.21 -0.23 1.73
CA ILE A 135 0.75 -1.07 2.43
C ILE A 135 1.93 -0.19 2.83
N GLU A 136 2.16 -0.06 4.14
CA GLU A 136 3.37 0.60 4.62
C GLU A 136 4.59 -0.25 4.25
N ILE A 137 5.53 0.40 3.58
CA ILE A 137 6.62 -0.23 2.85
C ILE A 137 7.65 -0.76 3.84
N TYR A 138 8.17 -1.95 3.58
CA TYR A 138 9.28 -2.57 4.30
C TYR A 138 10.47 -1.60 4.44
N SER A 139 10.57 -0.87 5.53
CA SER A 139 11.87 -0.54 6.09
C SER A 139 12.56 -1.87 6.37
N VAL A 140 13.85 -2.00 6.04
CA VAL A 140 14.66 -3.06 6.63
C VAL A 140 14.75 -2.72 8.12
N VAL A 141 13.71 -3.06 8.89
CA VAL A 141 13.72 -2.96 10.35
C VAL A 141 14.58 -4.11 10.84
N PRO A 142 15.74 -3.85 11.47
CA PRO A 142 16.26 -4.79 12.43
C PRO A 142 15.27 -4.77 13.60
N ASP A 143 14.77 -5.94 13.97
CA ASP A 143 14.04 -6.21 15.22
C ASP A 143 12.49 -6.12 15.14
N PHE A 144 11.89 -7.29 14.86
CA PHE A 144 10.48 -7.61 15.06
C PHE A 144 10.20 -7.90 16.56
N GLU A 145 10.36 -6.92 17.45
CA GLU A 145 10.07 -7.15 18.88
C GLU A 145 9.04 -6.19 19.51
N ASN A 146 8.49 -5.20 18.80
CA ASN A 146 7.43 -4.37 19.37
C ASN A 146 6.35 -4.09 18.32
N GLY A 147 5.08 -4.19 18.73
CA GLY A 147 3.88 -4.21 17.85
C GLY A 147 3.80 -3.10 16.80
N PHE A 148 2.99 -3.33 15.77
CA PHE A 148 2.78 -2.40 14.67
C PHE A 148 1.52 -1.54 14.87
N MET A 149 1.54 -0.30 14.39
CA MET A 149 0.41 0.63 14.44
C MET A 149 -0.41 0.49 13.15
N ILE A 150 -1.74 0.41 13.24
CA ILE A 150 -2.63 0.56 12.08
C ILE A 150 -3.14 2.00 12.11
N GLU A 151 -2.86 2.77 11.06
CA GLU A 151 -3.36 4.13 10.93
C GLU A 151 -4.55 4.16 9.99
N VAL A 152 -5.70 4.58 10.52
CA VAL A 152 -6.90 4.85 9.74
C VAL A 152 -7.02 6.37 9.65
N LEU A 153 -6.76 6.93 8.47
CA LEU A 153 -6.90 8.35 8.23
C LEU A 153 -8.32 8.65 7.73
N ILE A 154 -9.02 9.54 8.43
CA ILE A 154 -10.33 10.06 8.03
C ILE A 154 -10.28 11.58 8.16
N HIS A 155 -10.32 12.30 7.03
CA HIS A 155 -10.53 13.75 6.99
C HIS A 155 -9.59 14.57 7.92
N ASP A 156 -8.27 14.49 7.69
CA ASP A 156 -7.22 15.18 8.49
C ASP A 156 -7.21 14.86 9.99
N GLU A 157 -8.08 13.96 10.47
CA GLU A 157 -8.02 13.34 11.78
C GLU A 157 -7.44 11.93 11.66
N SER A 158 -6.37 11.67 12.41
CA SER A 158 -5.74 10.35 12.49
C SER A 158 -6.41 9.53 13.58
N PHE A 159 -7.10 8.46 13.18
CA PHE A 159 -7.57 7.44 14.10
C PHE A 159 -6.53 6.32 14.12
N HIS A 160 -5.81 6.21 15.23
CA HIS A 160 -4.86 5.12 15.44
C HIS A 160 -5.60 3.90 16.00
N ILE A 161 -5.75 2.87 15.17
CA ILE A 161 -6.22 1.56 15.64
C ILE A 161 -4.97 0.78 16.07
N TYR A 162 -4.80 0.63 17.37
CA TYR A 162 -3.72 -0.20 17.92
C TYR A 162 -4.13 -1.67 17.83
N CYS A 163 -3.63 -2.38 16.82
CA CYS A 163 -3.70 -3.84 16.80
C CYS A 163 -2.48 -4.41 17.53
N ILE A 164 -2.69 -4.83 18.78
CA ILE A 164 -1.71 -5.63 19.52
C ILE A 164 -1.86 -7.08 19.04
N THR A 165 -0.80 -7.66 18.47
CA THR A 165 -0.71 -9.11 18.19
C THR A 165 -0.09 -9.85 19.35
#